data_AF-A0A8H7V2R0-F1
#
_entry.id   AF-A0A8H7V2R0-F1
#
_cell.length_a   1.000
_cell.length_b   1.000
_cell.length_c   1.000
_cell.angle_alpha   90.00
_cell.angle_beta   90.00
_cell.angle_gamma   90.00
#
_symmetry.space_group_name_H-M   'P 1'
#
loop_
_entity.id
_entity.type
_entity.pdbx_description
1 polymer ?
#
loop_
_entity_poly.entity_id
_entity_poly.type
_entity_poly.pdbx_seq_one_letter_code
_entity_poly.pdbx_strand_id
1 'polypeptide(L)' 'MTEVIIKIGRGVSGDLKKLESDIGLEESHGKLELGNYCKTKGAINKANYGLEYIRAAVLKKRLPKDSNTPRLSDWS' A
#
# COMPACT_ATOMS: atom_id res chain seq x y z
N MET A 1 10.59 -16.70 21.21
CA MET A 1 10.84 -15.66 20.20
C MET A 1 9.50 -15.18 19.72
N THR A 2 9.19 -13.91 19.86
CA THR A 2 7.99 -13.30 19.26
C THR A 2 8.19 -13.24 17.75
N GLU A 3 7.23 -13.76 16.99
CA GLU A 3 7.27 -13.67 15.53
C GLU A 3 7.19 -12.21 15.08
N VAL A 4 8.04 -11.82 14.13
CA VAL A 4 8.03 -10.49 13.54
C VAL A 4 7.14 -10.49 12.31
N ILE A 5 5.98 -9.85 12.40
CA ILE A 5 5.04 -9.70 11.27
C ILE A 5 5.29 -8.35 10.59
N ILE A 6 5.71 -8.37 9.32
CA ILE A 6 5.95 -7.17 8.50
C ILE A 6 4.68 -6.78 7.74
N LYS A 7 4.23 -5.54 7.89
CA LYS A 7 3.05 -5.00 7.22
C LYS A 7 3.47 -4.32 5.93
N ILE A 8 2.87 -4.74 4.81
CA ILE A 8 3.26 -4.31 3.46
C ILE A 8 2.08 -3.66 2.77
N GLY A 9 2.30 -2.52 2.14
CA GLY A 9 1.26 -1.77 1.45
C GLY A 9 1.82 -0.50 0.82
N ARG A 10 0.97 0.22 0.07
CA ARG A 10 1.41 1.42 -0.66
C ARG A 10 1.46 2.67 0.23
N GLY A 11 0.59 2.77 1.22
CA GLY A 11 0.55 3.88 2.16
C GLY A 11 0.36 3.35 3.58
N VAL A 12 1.12 2.31 3.96
CA VAL A 12 0.92 1.57 5.21
C VAL A 12 0.93 2.52 6.40
N SER A 13 1.84 3.48 6.41
CA SER A 13 1.93 4.46 7.50
C SER A 13 0.66 5.31 7.64
N GLY A 14 -0.01 5.62 6.52
CA GLY A 14 -1.28 6.35 6.54
C GLY A 14 -2.44 5.47 7.00
N ASP A 15 -2.47 4.21 6.53
CA ASP A 15 -3.51 3.24 6.89
C ASP A 15 -3.42 2.86 8.38
N LEU A 16 -2.21 2.66 8.91
CA LEU A 16 -2.00 2.38 10.34
C LEU A 16 -2.48 3.52 11.23
N LYS A 17 -2.22 4.79 10.85
CA LYS A 17 -2.73 5.94 11.61
C LYS A 17 -4.25 6.00 11.64
N LYS A 18 -4.92 5.61 10.54
CA LYS A 18 -6.38 5.52 10.51
C LYS A 18 -6.88 4.40 11.42
N LEU A 19 -6.26 3.22 11.35
CA LEU A 19 -6.63 2.09 12.21
C LEU A 19 -6.39 2.38 13.70
N GLU A 20 -5.31 3.08 14.04
CA GLU A 20 -5.06 3.57 15.39
C GLU A 20 -6.19 4.51 15.86
N SER A 21 -6.59 5.46 15.00
CA SER A 21 -7.65 6.43 15.29
C SER A 21 -9.04 5.78 15.38
N ASP A 22 -9.37 4.86 14.49
CA ASP A 22 -10.74 4.34 14.31
C ASP A 22 -11.04 3.18 15.25
N ILE A 23 -10.05 2.32 15.53
CA ILE A 23 -10.23 1.07 16.29
C ILE A 23 -9.18 0.85 17.39
N GLY A 24 -8.30 1.83 17.66
CA GLY A 24 -7.29 1.70 18.71
C GLY A 24 -6.21 0.66 18.41
N LEU A 25 -5.96 0.36 17.12
CA LEU A 25 -4.92 -0.60 16.75
C LEU A 25 -3.53 -0.01 16.97
N GLU A 26 -2.84 -0.46 18.02
CA GLU A 26 -1.46 -0.06 18.28
C GLU A 26 -0.50 -0.56 17.18
N GLU A 27 0.42 0.31 16.76
CA GLU A 27 1.40 -0.01 15.73
C GLU A 27 2.34 -1.13 16.23
N SER A 28 2.14 -2.35 15.71
CA SER A 28 3.07 -3.45 15.95
C SER A 28 4.25 -3.40 14.98
N HIS A 29 5.44 -3.75 15.47
CA HIS A 29 6.73 -3.58 14.78
C HIS A 29 6.76 -4.14 13.34
N GLY A 30 7.42 -3.39 12.45
CA GLY A 30 7.74 -3.79 11.07
C GLY A 30 6.74 -3.32 10.02
N LYS A 31 7.11 -2.28 9.25
CA LYS A 31 6.37 -1.81 8.08
C LYS A 31 7.28 -1.67 6.86
N LEU A 32 6.71 -1.92 5.69
CA LEU A 32 7.39 -1.78 4.41
C LEU A 32 6.49 -1.04 3.42
N GLU A 33 6.93 0.14 3.02
CA GLU A 33 6.26 0.94 2.01
C GLU A 33 6.62 0.42 0.61
N LEU A 34 5.63 -0.14 -0.10
CA LEU A 34 5.82 -0.77 -1.41
C LEU A 34 6.49 0.16 -2.42
N GLY A 35 6.12 1.44 -2.44
CA GLY A 35 6.70 2.42 -3.36
C GLY A 35 8.21 2.58 -3.16
N ASN A 36 8.66 2.65 -1.90
CA ASN A 36 10.09 2.74 -1.59
C ASN A 36 10.81 1.44 -1.96
N TYR A 37 10.24 0.29 -1.61
CA TYR A 37 10.81 -1.01 -1.93
C TYR A 37 10.94 -1.25 -3.44
N CYS A 38 9.90 -0.98 -4.22
CA CYS A 38 9.96 -1.13 -5.67
C CYS A 38 10.98 -0.17 -6.30
N LYS A 39 11.14 1.04 -5.74
CA LYS A 39 12.19 1.98 -6.19
C LYS A 39 13.59 1.43 -5.91
N THR A 40 13.85 0.90 -4.70
CA THR A 40 15.17 0.34 -4.37
C THR A 40 15.52 -0.90 -5.19
N LYS A 41 14.52 -1.65 -5.64
CA LYS A 41 14.69 -2.78 -6.57
C LYS A 41 14.78 -2.36 -8.05
N GLY A 42 14.71 -1.07 -8.36
CA GLY A 42 14.78 -0.56 -9.74
C GLY A 42 13.54 -0.87 -10.59
N ALA A 43 12.46 -1.37 -9.98
CA ALA A 43 11.22 -1.68 -10.70
C ALA A 43 10.42 -0.44 -11.11
N ILE A 44 10.62 0.67 -10.37
CA ILE A 44 10.07 2.00 -10.66
C ILE A 44 11.12 3.07 -10.35
N ASN A 45 11.02 4.25 -10.97
CA ASN A 45 11.99 5.35 -10.75
C ASN A 45 11.60 6.32 -9.61
N LYS A 46 10.34 6.33 -9.16
CA LYS A 46 9.81 7.19 -8.10
C LYS A 46 8.95 6.39 -7.13
N ALA A 47 9.09 6.67 -5.83
CA ALA A 47 8.34 5.95 -4.79
C ALA A 47 6.88 6.41 -4.66
N ASN A 48 6.54 7.61 -5.14
CA ASN A 48 5.22 8.21 -4.99
C ASN A 48 4.20 7.79 -6.06
N TYR A 49 4.54 6.86 -6.95
CA TYR A 49 3.58 6.32 -7.92
C TYR A 49 2.41 5.61 -7.25
N GLY A 50 1.20 5.72 -7.80
CA GLY A 50 0.03 5.01 -7.27
C GLY A 50 0.15 3.48 -7.36
N LEU A 51 -0.65 2.76 -6.58
CA LEU A 51 -0.65 1.28 -6.58
C LEU A 51 -0.89 0.70 -7.99
N GLU A 52 -1.73 1.34 -8.79
CA GLU A 52 -2.00 0.91 -10.17
C GLU A 52 -0.75 0.94 -11.04
N TYR A 53 0.02 2.03 -10.98
CA TYR A 53 1.26 2.16 -11.73
C TYR A 53 2.29 1.13 -11.27
N ILE A 54 2.44 0.95 -9.95
CA ILE A 54 3.36 -0.04 -9.38
C ILE A 54 2.97 -1.45 -9.84
N ARG A 55 1.69 -1.80 -9.81
CA ARG A 55 1.19 -3.10 -10.28
C ARG A 55 1.44 -3.28 -11.77
N ALA A 56 1.21 -2.27 -12.60
CA ALA A 56 1.48 -2.32 -14.03
C ALA A 56 2.97 -2.49 -14.33
N ALA A 57 3.85 -1.81 -13.58
CA ALA A 57 5.29 -1.92 -13.75
C ALA A 57 5.84 -3.30 -13.35
N VAL A 58 5.42 -3.80 -12.17
CA VAL A 58 5.95 -5.03 -11.55
C VAL A 58 5.27 -6.28 -12.11
N LEU A 59 3.94 -6.32 -12.14
CA LEU A 59 3.17 -7.52 -12.53
C LEU A 59 2.73 -7.50 -13.99
N LYS A 60 3.00 -6.42 -14.74
CA LYS A 60 2.50 -6.22 -16.11
C LYS A 60 0.98 -6.31 -16.23
N LYS A 61 0.26 -5.98 -15.14
CA LYS A 61 -1.21 -6.01 -15.06
C LYS A 61 -1.74 -4.65 -14.59
N ARG A 62 -2.69 -4.07 -15.34
CA ARG A 62 -3.37 -2.82 -14.95
C ARG A 62 -4.55 -3.09 -14.02
N LEU A 63 -4.74 -2.24 -13.00
CA LEU A 63 -5.98 -2.28 -12.22
C LEU A 63 -7.13 -1.78 -13.11
N PRO A 64 -8.35 -2.31 -12.95
CA PRO A 64 -9.53 -1.72 -13.56
C PRO A 64 -9.62 -0.23 -13.22
N LYS A 65 -10.06 0.58 -14.18
CA LYS A 65 -10.29 2.04 -14.02
C LYS A 65 -11.63 2.47 -14.61
N ASP A 66 -12.51 1.51 -14.88
CA ASP A 66 -13.86 1.80 -15.38
C ASP A 66 -14.74 2.46 -14.29
N SER A 67 -15.92 2.93 -14.68
CA SER A 67 -16.89 3.56 -13.78
C SER A 67 -17.38 2.65 -12.64
N ASN A 68 -17.09 1.35 -12.69
CA ASN A 68 -17.38 0.40 -11.63
C ASN A 68 -16.17 0.17 -10.70
N THR A 69 -15.08 0.90 -10.90
CA THR A 69 -13.90 0.77 -10.04
C THR A 69 -14.19 1.45 -8.71
N PRO A 70 -14.12 0.74 -7.57
CA PRO A 70 -14.58 1.22 -6.26
C PRO A 70 -13.88 2.46 -5.69
N ARG A 71 -12.93 3.07 -6.42
CA ARG A 71 -12.09 4.16 -5.94
C ARG A 71 -12.88 5.37 -5.45
N LEU A 72 -14.03 5.65 -6.06
CA LEU A 72 -14.91 6.77 -5.73
C LEU A 72 -16.29 6.31 -5.22
N SER A 73 -16.42 5.02 -4.91
CA SER A 73 -17.66 4.49 -4.32
C SER A 73 -17.82 4.95 -2.89
N ASP A 74 -19.06 4.90 -2.41
CA ASP A 74 -19.34 4.99 -0.98
C ASP A 74 -18.92 3.67 -0.30
N TRP A 75 -18.21 3.78 0.82
CA TRP A 75 -17.66 2.67 1.59
C TRP A 75 -18.22 2.60 3.02
N SER A 76 -19.25 3.41 3.32
CA SER A 76 -19.96 3.39 4.61
C SER A 76 -20.61 2.06 4.93
#